data_AF-A0A9Q4SXF7-F1
#
_entry.id   AF-A0A9Q4SXF7-F1
#
_cell.length_a   1.000
_cell.length_b   1.000
_cell.length_c   1.000
_cell.angle_alpha   90.00
_cell.angle_beta   90.00
_cell.angle_gamma   90.00
#
_symmetry.space_group_name_H-M   'P 1'
#
loop_
_entity.id
_entity.type
_entity.pdbx_description
1 polymer ?
#
loop_
_entity_poly.entity_id
_entity_poly.type
_entity_poly.pdbx_seq_one_letter_code
_entity_poly.pdbx_strand_id
1 'polypeptide(L)'
;MSILDEWAERHIEKALKNGELSSLPGEGKPLVLDDNSHVPESLRASYHLLKNAGFLPPEMQDRKDALSLAEILSSLSETGIKDEQLQKKLTLLELKLQQAGMDTQFLHTDYATQLTEKLATHKDKHR
;
A
#
# COMPACT_ATOMS: atom_id res chain seq x y z
N MET A 1 13.13 -11.16 -30.69
CA MET A 1 13.33 -9.95 -29.88
C MET A 1 12.45 -8.85 -30.43
N SER A 2 11.77 -8.14 -29.55
CA SER A 2 10.94 -6.97 -29.87
C SER A 2 11.83 -5.76 -30.16
N ILE A 3 11.34 -4.80 -30.95
CA ILE A 3 12.00 -3.50 -31.19
C ILE A 3 12.24 -2.76 -29.86
N LEU A 4 11.37 -2.97 -28.88
CA LEU A 4 11.54 -2.43 -27.52
C LEU A 4 12.77 -3.00 -26.81
N ASP A 5 13.06 -4.30 -27.01
CA ASP A 5 14.21 -4.96 -26.40
C ASP A 5 15.51 -4.36 -26.95
N GLU A 6 15.59 -4.14 -28.27
CA GLU A 6 16.75 -3.53 -28.90
C GLU A 6 16.99 -2.08 -28.46
N TRP A 7 15.90 -1.34 -28.23
CA TRP A 7 15.99 0.04 -27.78
C TRP A 7 16.43 0.13 -26.31
N ALA A 8 15.90 -0.76 -25.46
CA ALA A 8 16.31 -0.90 -24.07
C ALA A 8 17.81 -1.26 -23.96
N GLU A 9 18.27 -2.27 -24.70
CA GLU A 9 19.67 -2.71 -24.71
C GLU A 9 20.62 -1.56 -25.08
N ARG A 10 20.29 -0.84 -26.16
CA ARG A 10 21.07 0.33 -26.60
C ARG A 10 21.12 1.45 -25.56
N HIS A 11 20.06 1.62 -24.78
CA HIS A 11 20.03 2.65 -23.74
C HIS A 11 20.90 2.24 -22.54
N ILE A 12 20.81 0.97 -22.13
CA ILE A 12 21.63 0.39 -21.06
C ILE A 12 23.12 0.48 -21.42
N GLU A 13 23.51 0.09 -22.64
CA GLU A 13 24.89 0.18 -23.10
C GLU A 13 25.45 1.61 -23.08
N LYS A 14 24.63 2.61 -23.43
CA LYS A 14 25.03 4.02 -23.40
C LYS A 14 25.24 4.50 -21.96
N ALA A 15 24.31 4.18 -21.06
CA ALA A 15 24.42 4.54 -19.64
C ALA A 15 25.66 3.90 -18.99
N LEU A 16 25.98 2.65 -19.34
CA LEU A 16 27.21 1.97 -18.92
C LEU A 16 28.47 2.69 -19.43
N LYS A 17 28.52 3.05 -20.72
CA LYS A 17 29.66 3.76 -21.31
C LYS A 17 29.87 5.15 -20.70
N ASN A 18 28.79 5.81 -20.33
CA ASN A 18 28.83 7.13 -19.67
C ASN A 18 29.16 7.05 -18.17
N GLY A 19 29.23 5.84 -17.60
CA GLY A 19 29.45 5.65 -16.16
C GLY A 19 28.24 6.01 -15.29
N GLU A 20 27.07 6.26 -15.87
CA GLU A 20 25.85 6.66 -15.15
C GLU A 20 25.32 5.58 -14.20
N LEU A 21 25.69 4.32 -14.44
CA LEU A 21 25.34 3.18 -13.60
C LEU A 21 26.41 2.84 -12.56
N SER A 22 27.46 3.65 -12.43
CA SER A 22 28.53 3.47 -11.44
C SER A 22 28.42 4.48 -10.30
N SER A 23 28.80 4.07 -9.10
CA SER A 23 28.66 4.79 -7.83
C SER A 23 27.21 5.11 -7.44
N LEU A 24 26.26 4.23 -7.80
CA LEU A 24 24.84 4.44 -7.48
C LEU A 24 24.59 4.31 -5.96
N PRO A 25 23.59 5.04 -5.43
CA PRO A 25 23.19 4.89 -4.03
C PRO A 25 22.77 3.44 -3.73
N GLY A 26 23.57 2.72 -2.95
CA GLY A 26 23.31 1.31 -2.63
C GLY A 26 24.18 0.31 -3.41
N GLU A 27 25.08 0.76 -4.27
CA GLU A 27 26.02 -0.13 -4.95
C GLU A 27 26.87 -0.93 -3.96
N GLY A 28 26.95 -2.25 -4.18
CA GLY A 28 27.65 -3.19 -3.32
C GLY A 28 27.01 -3.44 -1.95
N LYS A 29 25.87 -2.79 -1.64
CA LYS A 29 25.13 -3.01 -0.38
C LYS A 29 24.03 -4.06 -0.56
N PRO A 30 23.64 -4.77 0.51
CA PRO A 30 22.49 -5.67 0.46
C PRO A 30 21.24 -4.92 -0.01
N LEU A 31 20.44 -5.59 -0.86
CA LEU A 31 19.19 -5.03 -1.35
C LEU A 31 18.23 -4.79 -0.17
N VAL A 32 17.72 -3.57 -0.05
CA VAL A 32 16.67 -3.26 0.92
C VAL A 32 15.35 -3.73 0.33
N LEU A 33 14.79 -4.80 0.89
CA LEU A 33 13.46 -5.29 0.49
C LEU A 33 12.41 -4.41 1.16
N ASP A 34 11.57 -3.77 0.36
CA ASP A 34 10.38 -3.09 0.89
C ASP A 34 9.37 -4.11 1.41
N ASP A 35 8.67 -3.75 2.49
CA ASP A 35 7.55 -4.53 3.01
C ASP A 35 6.31 -4.40 2.11
N ASN A 36 6.33 -5.15 1.01
CA ASN A 36 5.23 -5.25 0.04
C ASN A 36 4.32 -6.45 0.31
N SER A 37 4.26 -6.91 1.57
CA SER A 37 3.42 -8.03 1.99
C SER A 37 1.94 -7.81 1.68
N HIS A 38 1.50 -6.55 1.69
CA HIS A 38 0.14 -6.10 1.39
C HIS A 38 -0.19 -6.02 -0.11
N VAL A 39 0.80 -6.18 -0.99
CA VAL A 39 0.62 -6.15 -2.44
C VAL A 39 0.58 -7.59 -2.97
N PRO A 40 -0.40 -7.96 -3.82
CA PRO A 40 -0.43 -9.27 -4.47
C PRO A 40 0.86 -9.57 -5.22
N GLU A 41 1.33 -10.82 -5.19
CA GLU A 41 2.62 -11.23 -5.75
C GLU A 41 2.81 -10.81 -7.21
N SER A 42 1.76 -10.94 -8.03
CA SER A 42 1.76 -10.56 -9.44
C SER A 42 2.00 -9.06 -9.69
N LEU A 43 1.70 -8.20 -8.71
CA LEU A 43 1.78 -6.75 -8.83
C LEU A 43 3.04 -6.16 -8.17
N ARG A 44 3.74 -6.92 -7.31
CA ARG A 44 4.90 -6.42 -6.56
C ARG A 44 6.00 -5.87 -7.47
N ALA A 45 6.32 -6.57 -8.57
CA ALA A 45 7.38 -6.14 -9.49
C ALA A 45 7.05 -4.80 -10.17
N SER A 46 5.83 -4.65 -10.68
CA SER A 46 5.35 -3.40 -11.27
C SER A 46 5.30 -2.27 -10.23
N TYR A 47 4.88 -2.57 -9.01
CA TYR A 47 4.83 -1.62 -7.91
C TYR A 47 6.22 -1.10 -7.51
N HIS A 48 7.19 -2.01 -7.35
CA HIS A 48 8.58 -1.64 -7.08
C HIS A 48 9.17 -0.76 -8.18
N LEU A 49 8.90 -1.08 -9.45
CA LEU A 49 9.37 -0.29 -10.58
C LEU A 49 8.80 1.14 -10.55
N LEU A 50 7.49 1.28 -10.31
CA LEU A 50 6.83 2.59 -10.25
C LEU A 50 7.32 3.42 -9.05
N LYS A 51 7.45 2.81 -7.88
CA LYS A 51 8.00 3.45 -6.68
C LYS A 51 9.41 3.98 -6.93
N ASN A 52 10.28 3.17 -7.55
CA ASN A 52 11.65 3.56 -7.88
C ASN A 52 11.71 4.68 -8.93
N ALA A 53 10.72 4.76 -9.83
CA ALA A 53 10.60 5.82 -10.82
C ALA A 53 9.97 7.12 -10.26
N GLY A 54 9.59 7.15 -8.97
CA GLY A 54 8.95 8.31 -8.34
C GLY A 54 7.47 8.46 -8.64
N PHE A 55 6.83 7.46 -9.25
CA PHE A 55 5.40 7.46 -9.54
C PHE A 55 4.66 6.72 -8.43
N LEU A 56 3.84 7.43 -7.65
CA LEU A 56 2.93 6.83 -6.68
C LEU A 56 1.69 6.32 -7.43
N PRO A 57 1.41 5.01 -7.46
CA PRO A 57 0.22 4.48 -8.13
C PRO A 57 -1.05 5.08 -7.50
N PRO A 58 -2.10 5.36 -8.29
CA PRO A 58 -3.33 5.98 -7.80
C PRO A 58 -3.96 5.20 -6.63
N GLU A 59 -3.76 3.88 -6.59
CA GLU A 59 -4.27 3.01 -5.53
C GLU A 59 -3.58 3.26 -4.17
N MET A 60 -2.32 3.72 -4.17
CA MET A 60 -1.62 4.12 -2.95
C MET A 60 -2.08 5.49 -2.44
N GLN A 61 -2.45 6.37 -3.36
CA GLN A 61 -3.06 7.65 -3.01
C GLN A 61 -4.43 7.40 -2.36
N ASP A 62 -5.27 6.57 -2.98
CA ASP A 62 -6.56 6.16 -2.43
C ASP A 62 -6.42 5.48 -1.05
N ARG A 63 -5.40 4.63 -0.86
CA ARG A 63 -5.11 4.02 0.45
C ARG A 63 -4.75 5.07 1.51
N LYS A 64 -3.92 6.05 1.16
CA LYS A 64 -3.53 7.14 2.08
C LYS A 64 -4.74 7.99 2.45
N ASP A 65 -5.58 8.31 1.47
CA ASP A 65 -6.80 9.07 1.67
C ASP A 65 -7.77 8.30 2.57
N ALA A 66 -7.94 7.00 2.35
CA ALA A 66 -8.77 6.13 3.20
C ALA A 66 -8.29 6.07 4.66
N LEU A 67 -6.96 5.96 4.89
CA LEU A 67 -6.37 5.99 6.23
C LEU A 67 -6.64 7.33 6.94
N SER A 68 -6.40 8.45 6.25
CA SER A 68 -6.65 9.78 6.82
C SER A 68 -8.13 10.00 7.18
N LEU A 69 -9.06 9.50 6.34
CA LEU A 69 -10.49 9.57 6.61
C LEU A 69 -10.89 8.68 7.79
N ALA A 70 -10.28 7.50 7.93
CA ALA A 70 -10.52 6.61 9.07
C ALA A 70 -10.08 7.27 10.39
N GLU A 71 -8.94 7.94 10.41
CA GLU A 71 -8.41 8.66 11.59
C GLU A 71 -9.25 9.89 11.97
N ILE A 72 -9.77 10.61 10.98
CA ILE A 72 -10.74 11.69 11.21
C ILE A 72 -12.05 11.13 11.77
N LEU A 73 -12.53 10.00 11.23
CA LEU A 73 -13.75 9.37 11.71
C LEU A 73 -13.62 8.80 13.12
N SER A 74 -12.47 8.22 13.49
CA SER A 74 -12.22 7.72 14.84
C SER A 74 -12.21 8.87 15.85
N SER A 75 -11.49 9.96 15.57
CA SER A 75 -11.48 11.16 16.44
C SER A 75 -12.84 11.88 16.54
N LEU A 76 -13.65 11.88 15.48
CA LEU A 76 -15.03 12.39 15.51
C LEU A 76 -15.99 11.47 16.28
N SER A 77 -15.76 10.16 16.24
CA SER A 77 -16.58 9.19 16.99
C SER A 77 -16.41 9.35 18.50
N GLU A 78 -15.21 9.70 18.97
CA GLU A 78 -14.93 10.02 20.38
C GLU A 78 -15.63 11.30 20.87
N THR A 79 -15.85 12.25 19.97
CA THR A 79 -16.56 13.52 20.24
C THR A 79 -18.08 13.41 20.04
N GLY A 80 -18.58 12.23 19.62
CA GLY A 80 -20.01 11.95 19.45
C GLY A 80 -20.64 12.52 18.18
N ILE A 81 -19.82 13.08 17.27
CA ILE A 81 -20.29 13.67 16.01
C ILE A 81 -20.25 12.58 14.93
N LYS A 82 -21.43 12.15 14.48
CA LYS A 82 -21.55 11.20 13.36
C LYS A 82 -21.70 11.97 12.05
N ASP A 83 -20.62 12.07 11.29
CA ASP A 83 -20.68 12.62 9.93
C ASP A 83 -20.94 11.51 8.90
N GLU A 84 -22.20 11.43 8.48
CA GLU A 84 -22.69 10.45 7.51
C GLU A 84 -22.06 10.64 6.11
N GLN A 85 -21.61 11.85 5.76
CA GLN A 85 -20.97 12.11 4.47
C GLN A 85 -19.55 11.55 4.42
N LEU A 86 -18.83 11.68 5.53
CA LEU A 86 -17.46 11.19 5.66
C LEU A 86 -17.42 9.66 5.66
N GLN A 87 -18.38 9.01 6.32
CA GLN A 87 -18.58 7.56 6.27
C GLN A 87 -18.85 7.06 4.84
N LYS A 88 -19.75 7.72 4.09
CA LYS A 88 -20.03 7.37 2.69
C LYS A 88 -18.78 7.47 1.82
N LYS A 89 -17.96 8.51 2.00
CA LYS A 89 -16.68 8.64 1.29
C LYS A 89 -15.72 7.50 1.60
N LEU A 90 -15.61 7.10 2.87
CA LEU A 90 -14.77 5.98 3.28
C LEU A 90 -15.23 4.67 2.64
N THR A 91 -16.55 4.37 2.65
CA THR A 91 -17.08 3.16 2.01
C THR A 91 -16.83 3.11 0.50
N LEU A 92 -16.87 4.26 -0.18
CA LEU A 92 -16.60 4.35 -1.61
C LEU A 92 -15.11 4.11 -1.91
N LEU A 93 -14.22 4.65 -1.09
CA LEU A 93 -12.78 4.40 -1.17
C LEU A 93 -12.43 2.94 -0.88
N GLU A 94 -13.06 2.34 0.13
CA GLU A 94 -12.91 0.92 0.43
C GLU A 94 -13.31 0.04 -0.76
N LEU A 95 -14.46 0.32 -1.39
CA LEU A 95 -14.92 -0.41 -2.56
C LEU A 95 -13.96 -0.30 -3.74
N LYS A 96 -13.37 0.89 -3.97
CA LYS A 96 -12.35 1.08 -5.01
C LYS A 96 -11.09 0.26 -4.75
N LEU A 97 -10.63 0.24 -3.49
CA LEU A 97 -9.47 -0.55 -3.09
C LEU A 97 -9.72 -2.06 -3.26
N GLN A 98 -10.91 -2.55 -2.92
CA GLN A 98 -11.31 -3.95 -3.15
C GLN A 98 -11.32 -4.31 -4.64
N GLN A 99 -11.85 -3.44 -5.50
CA GLN A 99 -11.84 -3.64 -6.95
C GLN A 99 -10.42 -3.65 -7.53
N ALA A 100 -9.50 -2.89 -6.94
CA ALA A 100 -8.08 -2.90 -7.29
C ALA A 100 -7.32 -4.12 -6.73
N GLY A 101 -8.00 -5.02 -5.99
CA GLY A 101 -7.38 -6.21 -5.38
C GLY A 101 -6.50 -5.90 -4.17
N MET A 102 -6.68 -4.74 -3.53
CA MET A 102 -5.97 -4.36 -2.31
C MET A 102 -6.70 -4.91 -1.07
N ASP A 103 -5.92 -5.28 -0.04
CA ASP A 103 -6.47 -5.66 1.26
C ASP A 103 -7.02 -4.43 1.98
N THR A 104 -8.30 -4.45 2.40
CA THR A 104 -8.96 -3.37 3.15
C THR A 104 -9.11 -3.65 4.64
N GLN A 105 -8.59 -4.78 5.15
CA GLN A 105 -8.67 -5.14 6.58
C GLN A 105 -8.04 -4.08 7.50
N PHE A 106 -7.09 -3.30 6.99
CA PHE A 106 -6.48 -2.19 7.72
C PHE A 106 -7.45 -1.05 8.06
N LEU A 107 -8.62 -0.96 7.41
CA LEU A 107 -9.66 0.03 7.76
C LEU A 107 -10.54 -0.44 8.93
N HIS A 108 -10.51 -1.74 9.22
CA HIS A 108 -11.34 -2.38 10.25
C HIS A 108 -10.50 -2.77 11.48
N THR A 109 -9.37 -2.12 11.73
CA THR A 109 -8.48 -2.43 12.87
C THR A 109 -9.22 -2.39 14.21
N ASP A 110 -10.26 -1.54 14.32
CA ASP A 110 -11.15 -1.49 15.49
C ASP A 110 -12.07 -2.72 15.63
N TYR A 111 -12.44 -3.36 14.51
CA TYR A 111 -13.14 -4.64 14.54
C TYR A 111 -12.21 -5.75 15.04
N ALA A 112 -10.94 -5.75 14.62
CA ALA A 112 -9.95 -6.72 15.08
C ALA A 112 -9.69 -6.60 16.59
N THR A 113 -9.55 -5.38 17.13
CA THR A 113 -9.41 -5.15 18.57
C THR A 113 -10.67 -5.58 19.33
N GLN A 114 -11.87 -5.18 18.89
CA GLN A 114 -13.12 -5.62 19.51
C GLN A 114 -13.37 -7.14 19.42
N LEU A 115 -12.93 -7.80 18.35
CA LEU A 115 -13.01 -9.25 18.21
C LEU A 115 -12.05 -9.94 19.18
N THR A 116 -10.83 -9.44 19.33
CA THR A 116 -9.88 -9.98 20.32
C THR A 116 -10.37 -9.81 21.75
N GLU A 117 -11.02 -8.69 22.08
CA GLU A 117 -11.66 -8.47 23.38
C GLU A 117 -12.85 -9.41 23.60
N LYS A 118 -13.70 -9.62 22.59
CA LYS A 118 -14.83 -10.55 22.67
C LYS A 118 -14.38 -12.01 22.77
N LEU A 119 -13.31 -12.39 22.09
CA LEU A 119 -12.73 -13.73 22.19
C LEU A 119 -12.01 -13.93 23.54
N ALA A 120 -11.36 -12.91 24.08
CA ALA A 120 -10.76 -12.94 25.41
C ALA A 120 -11.82 -13.10 26.52
N THR A 121 -12.89 -12.31 26.46
CA THR A 121 -14.00 -12.35 27.44
C THR A 121 -14.83 -13.64 27.37
N HIS A 122 -14.88 -14.31 26.23
CA HIS A 122 -15.57 -15.61 26.09
C HIS A 122 -14.72 -16.81 26.57
N LYS A 123 -13.40 -16.65 26.71
CA LYS A 123 -12.50 -17.71 27.21
C LYS A 123 -12.52 -17.84 28.74
N ASP A 124 -12.84 -16.77 29.47
CA ASP A 124 -12.96 -16.77 30.93
C ASP A 124 -14.28 -17.34 31.46
N LYS A 125 -15.28 -17.59 30.59
CA LYS A 125 -16.60 -18.08 31.00
C LYS A 125 -16.75 -19.61 31.04
N HIS A 126 -15.67 -20.34 30.74
CA HIS A 126 -15.66 -21.81 30.67
C HIS A 126 -14.57 -22.48 31.52
N ARG A 127 -14.10 -21.82 32.58
CA ARG A 127 -13.21 -22.44 33.58
C ARG A 127 -13.84 -22.45 34.96
#